data_AF-A0A399W6X8-F1
#
_entry.id   AF-A0A399W6X8-F1
#
_cell.length_a   1.000
_cell.length_b   1.000
_cell.length_c   1.000
_cell.angle_alpha   90.00
_cell.angle_beta   90.00
_cell.angle_gamma   90.00
#
_symmetry.space_group_name_H-M   'P 1'
#
loop_
_entity.id
_entity.type
_entity.pdbx_description
1 polymer ?
#
loop_
_entity_poly.entity_id
_entity_poly.type
_entity_poly.pdbx_seq_one_letter_code
_entity_poly.pdbx_strand_id
1 'polypeptide(L)' 'MENDIRPNDLPLTYQQIARVIGIENAVKLGKELGGEQFYLPKLDICLARVKKRKIIEEFKGGNYGALAWKYGVT' A
#
# COMPACT_ATOMS: atom_id res chain seq x y z
N MET A 1 -27.52 1.91 10.15
CA MET A 1 -27.47 1.03 8.96
C MET A 1 -26.03 0.65 8.65
N GLU A 2 -25.15 1.60 8.30
CA GLU A 2 -23.76 1.25 7.95
C GLU A 2 -22.92 0.77 9.14
N ASN A 3 -23.14 1.36 10.32
CA ASN A 3 -22.49 0.95 11.57
C ASN A 3 -22.95 -0.44 12.07
N ASP A 4 -24.00 -0.99 11.46
CA ASP A 4 -24.55 -2.29 11.81
C ASP A 4 -23.99 -3.42 10.91
N ILE A 5 -23.21 -3.06 9.87
CA ILE A 5 -22.59 -4.01 8.95
C ILE A 5 -21.63 -4.89 9.73
N ARG A 6 -21.78 -6.21 9.58
CA ARG A 6 -20.92 -7.21 10.20
C ARG A 6 -19.99 -7.81 9.15
N PRO A 7 -18.85 -8.40 9.55
CA PRO A 7 -17.93 -9.03 8.60
C PRO A 7 -18.63 -10.05 7.69
N ASN A 8 -19.58 -10.83 8.23
CA ASN A 8 -20.27 -11.86 7.46
C ASN A 8 -21.26 -11.30 6.41
N ASP A 9 -21.62 -10.03 6.49
CA ASP A 9 -22.46 -9.37 5.48
C ASP A 9 -21.64 -8.95 4.25
N LEU A 10 -20.31 -9.02 4.35
CA LEU A 10 -19.38 -8.59 3.31
C LEU A 10 -18.87 -9.76 2.45
N PRO A 11 -18.56 -9.55 1.16
CA PRO A 11 -17.84 -10.51 0.34
C PRO A 11 -16.48 -10.88 0.95
N LEU A 12 -15.95 -12.06 0.64
CA LEU A 12 -14.68 -12.56 1.20
C LEU A 12 -13.50 -11.58 1.04
N THR A 13 -13.37 -10.93 -0.11
CA THR A 13 -12.32 -9.92 -0.33
C THR A 13 -12.48 -8.73 0.61
N TYR A 14 -13.71 -8.28 0.86
CA TYR A 14 -13.98 -7.23 1.84
C TYR A 14 -13.72 -7.69 3.27
N GLN A 15 -14.01 -8.95 3.60
CA GLN A 15 -13.68 -9.52 4.91
C GLN A 15 -12.17 -9.52 5.14
N GLN A 16 -11.40 -9.87 4.11
CA GLN A 16 -9.93 -9.80 4.15
C GLN A 16 -9.45 -8.36 4.38
N ILE A 17 -10.01 -7.38 3.66
CA ILE A 17 -9.69 -5.96 3.84
C ILE A 17 -10.07 -5.52 5.27
N ALA A 18 -11.29 -5.80 5.72
CA ALA A 18 -11.77 -5.46 7.06
C ALA A 18 -10.92 -6.08 8.18
N ARG A 19 -10.36 -7.28 7.97
CA ARG A 19 -9.41 -7.89 8.90
C ARG A 19 -8.10 -7.10 9.02
N VAL A 20 -7.65 -6.45 7.95
CA VAL A 20 -6.40 -5.68 7.92
C VAL A 20 -6.59 -4.27 8.48
N ILE A 21 -7.67 -3.58 8.10
CA ILE A 21 -7.84 -2.15 8.39
C ILE A 21 -9.06 -1.81 9.26
N GLY A 22 -9.82 -2.81 9.70
CA GLY A 22 -11.09 -2.63 10.43
C GLY A 22 -12.29 -2.49 9.50
N ILE A 23 -13.47 -2.88 10.00
CA ILE A 23 -14.72 -2.88 9.22
C ILE A 23 -15.14 -1.48 8.77
N GLU A 24 -14.96 -0.47 9.64
CA GLU A 24 -15.30 0.91 9.34
C GLU A 24 -14.52 1.44 8.12
N ASN A 25 -13.21 1.18 8.08
CA ASN A 25 -12.36 1.62 6.98
C ASN A 25 -12.61 0.82 5.70
N ALA A 26 -12.95 -0.47 5.80
CA ALA A 26 -13.35 -1.27 4.64
C ALA A 26 -14.65 -0.74 4.02
N VAL A 27 -15.63 -0.36 4.83
CA VAL A 27 -16.88 0.27 4.36
C VAL A 27 -16.58 1.62 3.69
N LYS A 28 -15.72 2.46 4.27
CA LYS A 28 -15.26 3.72 3.63
C LYS A 28 -14.63 3.47 2.26
N LEU A 29 -13.75 2.46 2.13
CA LEU A 29 -13.18 2.08 0.84
C LEU A 29 -14.25 1.72 -0.20
N GLY A 30 -15.33 1.05 0.22
CA GLY A 30 -16.43 0.71 -0.70
C GLY A 30 -17.28 1.87 -1.13
N LYS A 31 -17.41 2.89 -0.30
CA LYS A 31 -18.09 4.12 -0.70
C LYS A 31 -17.29 4.89 -1.75
N GLU A 32 -15.98 4.97 -1.56
CA GLU A 32 -15.13 5.80 -2.42
C GLU A 32 -14.72 5.09 -3.72
N LEU A 33 -14.44 3.77 -3.66
CA LEU A 33 -13.87 3.00 -4.79
C LEU A 33 -14.77 1.84 -5.26
N GLY A 34 -15.95 1.66 -4.65
CA GLY A 34 -16.84 0.55 -4.97
C GLY A 34 -17.42 0.67 -6.39
N GLY A 35 -17.45 -0.44 -7.12
CA GLY A 35 -17.91 -0.49 -8.50
C GLY A 35 -16.82 -0.27 -9.55
N GLU A 36 -15.65 0.23 -9.14
CA GLU A 36 -14.48 0.31 -10.02
C GLU A 36 -13.69 -1.00 -10.00
N GLN A 37 -13.25 -1.46 -11.18
CA GLN A 37 -12.18 -2.46 -11.25
C GLN A 37 -10.84 -1.74 -11.12
N PHE A 38 -10.26 -1.77 -9.93
CA PHE A 38 -8.91 -1.25 -9.73
C PHE A 38 -7.92 -2.38 -9.39
N TYR A 39 -6.73 -2.27 -9.96
CA TYR A 39 -5.61 -3.13 -9.62
C TYR A 39 -4.97 -2.63 -8.33
N LEU A 40 -4.83 -3.51 -7.34
CA LEU A 40 -4.02 -3.23 -6.15
C LEU A 40 -2.58 -3.70 -6.42
N PRO A 41 -1.64 -2.79 -6.74
CA PRO A 41 -0.27 -3.18 -7.05
C PRO A 41 0.41 -3.82 -5.85
N LYS A 42 1.33 -4.73 -6.14
CA LYS A 42 2.23 -5.26 -5.12
C LYS A 42 3.01 -4.12 -4.47
N LEU A 43 3.20 -4.23 -3.16
CA LEU A 43 3.83 -3.20 -2.34
C LEU A 43 5.30 -2.97 -2.71
N ASP A 44 5.97 -4.00 -3.25
CA ASP A 44 7.36 -3.94 -3.73
C ASP A 44 7.58 -2.83 -4.78
N ILE A 45 6.62 -2.61 -5.68
CA ILE A 45 6.66 -1.53 -6.69
C ILE A 45 6.67 -0.17 -6.01
N CYS A 46 5.80 0.03 -5.01
CA CYS A 46 5.75 1.26 -4.24
C CYS A 46 7.06 1.47 -3.44
N LEU A 47 7.56 0.42 -2.81
CA LEU A 47 8.81 0.45 -2.06
C LEU A 47 10.02 0.74 -2.96
N ALA A 48 10.05 0.21 -4.17
CA ALA A 48 11.10 0.49 -5.15
C ALA A 48 11.11 1.98 -5.54
N ARG A 49 9.95 2.60 -5.72
CA ARG A 49 9.83 4.06 -5.98
C ARG A 49 10.33 4.88 -4.79
N VAL A 50 9.97 4.49 -3.57
CA VAL A 50 10.46 5.15 -2.34
C VAL A 50 11.98 5.02 -2.23
N LYS A 51 12.52 3.82 -2.45
CA LYS A 51 13.97 3.54 -2.45
C LYS A 51 14.69 4.45 -3.43
N LYS A 52 14.23 4.49 -4.69
CA LYS A 52 14.82 5.34 -5.74
C LYS A 52 14.80 6.83 -5.35
N ARG A 53 13.67 7.32 -4.83
CA ARG A 53 13.56 8.72 -4.38
C ARG A 53 14.59 9.02 -3.29
N LYS A 54 14.72 8.17 -2.28
CA LYS A 54 15.70 8.37 -1.20
C LYS A 54 17.15 8.33 -1.68
N ILE A 55 17.48 7.45 -2.64
CA ILE A 55 18.83 7.40 -3.24
C ILE A 55 19.16 8.75 -3.91
N ILE A 56 18.21 9.35 -4.62
CA ILE A 56 18.39 10.64 -5.28
C ILE A 56 18.56 11.76 -4.24
N GLU A 57 17.72 11.78 -3.20
CA GLU A 57 17.78 12.78 -2.12
C GLU A 57 19.10 12.71 -1.33
N GLU A 58 19.67 11.52 -1.16
CA GLU A 58 20.92 11.30 -0.42
C GLU A 58 22.18 11.35 -1.28
N PHE A 59 22.04 11.56 -2.59
CA PHE A 59 23.18 11.59 -3.49
C PHE A 59 23.98 12.89 -3.33
N LYS A 60 25.28 12.74 -3.07
CA LYS A 60 26.23 13.84 -2.80
C LYS A 60 27.30 14.00 -3.88
N GLY A 61 27.10 13.46 -5.08
CA GLY A 61 28.02 13.59 -6.22
C GLY A 61 29.08 12.48 -6.35
N GLY A 62 29.35 11.70 -5.30
CA GLY A 62 30.37 10.64 -5.35
C GLY A 62 30.16 9.46 -4.38
N ASN A 63 29.07 9.45 -3.62
CA ASN A 63 28.80 8.45 -2.58
C ASN A 63 28.10 7.18 -3.09
N TYR A 64 28.35 6.78 -4.35
CA TYR A 64 27.68 5.65 -4.98
C TYR A 64 27.81 4.34 -4.19
N GLY A 65 29.02 4.01 -3.71
CA GLY A 65 29.26 2.79 -2.93
C GLY A 65 28.50 2.77 -1.59
N ALA A 66 28.40 3.91 -0.91
CA ALA A 66 27.66 4.01 0.34
C ALA A 66 26.14 3.85 0.12
N LEU A 67 25.61 4.41 -0.97
CA LEU A 67 24.19 4.25 -1.33
C LEU A 67 23.87 2.82 -1.80
N ALA A 68 24.76 2.21 -2.59
CA ALA A 68 24.66 0.82 -3.03
C ALA A 68 24.55 -0.14 -1.84
N TRP A 69 25.46 -0.01 -0.89
CA TRP A 69 25.46 -0.82 0.34
C TRP A 69 24.20 -0.57 1.19
N LYS A 70 23.84 0.70 1.44
CA LYS A 70 22.69 1.07 2.29
C LYS A 70 21.35 0.57 1.74
N TYR A 71 21.18 0.60 0.41
CA TYR A 71 19.92 0.27 -0.25
C TYR A 71 19.88 -1.13 -0.86
N GLY A 72 20.98 -1.88 -0.77
CA GLY A 72 21.13 -3.21 -1.35
C GLY A 72 20.93 -3.18 -2.87
N VAL A 73 21.55 -2.21 -3.54
CA VAL A 73 21.54 -2.08 -5.00
C VAL A 73 22.97 -2.24 -5.51
N THR A 74 23.16 -2.98 -6.60
CA THR A 74 24.46 -3.21 -7.24
C THR A 74 24.63 -2.31 -8.45
#